data_AF-A0A2E4PN94-F1
#
_entry.id   AF-A0A2E4PN94-F1
#
_cell.length_a   1.000
_cell.length_b   1.000
_cell.length_c   1.000
_cell.angle_alpha   90.00
_cell.angle_beta   90.00
_cell.angle_gamma   90.00
#
_symmetry.space_group_name_H-M   'P 1'
#
loop_
_entity.id
_entity.type
_entity.pdbx_description
1 polymer ?
#
loop_
_entity_poly.entity_id
_entity_poly.type
_entity_poly.pdbx_seq_one_letter_code
_entity_poly.pdbx_strand_id
1 'polypeptide(L)'
;MIRTILILFLLSLSGCNNKTESLELENRNLKVENDSLKKKIEYNKSYWFPNKTASQKNANVEDSLRKKVELIPLKPTLGGKMEFGKIEMINENWIIADYSDGHVEGTSIWKYKVTENGKVEFLLINSVEP
;
A
#
# COMPACT_ATOMS: atom_id res chain seq x y z
N MET A 1 2.27 31.53 -65.05
CA MET A 1 2.07 32.10 -63.70
C MET A 1 1.44 31.11 -62.72
N ILE A 2 0.45 30.30 -63.14
CA ILE A 2 -0.23 29.31 -62.27
C ILE A 2 0.67 28.13 -61.84
N ARG A 3 1.54 27.62 -62.73
CA ARG A 3 2.46 26.50 -62.42
C ARG A 3 3.48 26.82 -61.33
N THR A 4 3.98 28.05 -61.26
CA THR A 4 4.96 28.49 -60.25
C THR A 4 4.33 28.64 -58.87
N ILE A 5 3.06 29.04 -58.80
CA ILE A 5 2.30 29.14 -57.54
C ILE A 5 2.03 27.76 -56.95
N LEU A 6 1.75 26.75 -57.80
CA LEU A 6 1.49 25.38 -57.35
C LEU A 6 2.74 24.73 -56.70
N ILE A 7 3.94 25.03 -57.23
CA ILE A 7 5.20 24.48 -56.73
C ILE A 7 5.56 25.10 -55.37
N LEU A 8 5.33 26.40 -55.17
CA LEU A 8 5.52 27.04 -53.86
C LEU A 8 4.55 26.53 -52.80
N PHE A 9 3.32 26.17 -53.18
CA PHE A 9 2.31 25.62 -52.26
C PHE A 9 2.62 24.18 -51.82
N LEU A 10 3.30 23.40 -52.66
CA LEU A 10 3.74 22.04 -52.30
C LEU A 10 4.97 22.03 -51.39
N LEU A 11 5.86 23.02 -51.53
CA LEU A 11 7.05 23.15 -50.68
C LEU A 11 6.72 23.60 -49.24
N SER A 12 5.65 24.37 -49.04
CA SER A 12 5.24 24.83 -47.70
C SER A 12 4.59 23.75 -46.83
N LEU A 13 4.08 22.66 -47.42
CA LEU A 13 3.47 21.54 -46.69
C LEU A 13 4.50 20.61 -46.03
N SER A 14 5.78 20.71 -46.39
CA SER A 14 6.84 19.81 -45.88
C SER A 14 7.49 20.31 -44.57
N GLY A 15 7.19 21.55 -44.14
CA GLY A 15 7.86 22.21 -43.00
C GLY A 15 7.21 22.01 -41.62
N CYS A 16 6.00 21.46 -41.54
CA CYS A 16 5.23 21.34 -40.28
C CYS A 16 5.37 20.00 -39.54
N ASN A 17 6.19 19.06 -40.03
CA ASN A 17 6.25 17.70 -39.48
C ASN A 17 7.23 17.57 -38.29
N ASN A 18 8.32 18.34 -38.26
CA ASN A 18 9.40 18.12 -37.29
C ASN A 18 8.99 18.30 -35.83
N LYS A 19 8.16 19.31 -35.53
CA LYS A 19 7.68 19.57 -34.16
C LYS A 19 6.64 18.54 -33.72
N THR A 20 5.82 18.08 -34.66
CA THR A 20 4.81 17.05 -34.40
C THR A 20 5.50 15.71 -34.11
N GLU A 21 6.47 15.32 -34.94
CA GLU A 21 7.27 14.12 -34.75
C GLU A 21 8.08 14.14 -33.44
N SER A 22 8.67 15.29 -33.06
CA SER A 22 9.39 15.41 -31.79
C SER A 22 8.46 15.24 -30.59
N LEU A 23 7.26 15.82 -30.64
CA LEU A 23 6.25 15.70 -29.58
C LEU A 23 5.67 14.28 -29.49
N GLU A 24 5.50 13.59 -30.61
CA GLU A 24 5.10 12.19 -30.63
C GLU A 24 6.18 11.28 -30.01
N LEU A 25 7.45 11.55 -30.30
CA LEU A 25 8.56 10.82 -29.71
C LEU A 25 8.63 11.02 -28.19
N GLU A 26 8.46 12.25 -27.72
CA GLU A 26 8.41 12.57 -26.30
C GLU A 26 7.26 11.84 -25.59
N ASN A 27 6.05 11.84 -26.16
CA ASN A 27 4.91 11.11 -25.62
C ASN A 27 5.17 9.59 -25.52
N ARG A 28 5.83 9.00 -26.52
CA ARG A 28 6.22 7.59 -26.47
C ARG A 28 7.20 7.31 -25.33
N ASN A 29 8.21 8.17 -25.16
CA ASN A 29 9.20 8.02 -24.10
C ASN A 29 8.56 8.14 -22.71
N LEU A 30 7.72 9.17 -22.52
CA LEU A 30 6.98 9.37 -21.27
C LEU A 30 6.07 8.19 -20.94
N LYS A 31 5.43 7.59 -21.95
CA LYS A 31 4.61 6.39 -21.75
C LYS A 31 5.43 5.20 -21.27
N VAL A 32 6.60 4.95 -21.87
CA VAL A 32 7.50 3.85 -21.47
C VAL A 32 8.03 4.06 -20.05
N GLU A 33 8.39 5.29 -19.70
CA GLU A 33 8.84 5.63 -18.35
C GLU A 33 7.72 5.42 -17.34
N ASN A 34 6.51 5.90 -17.63
CA ASN A 34 5.35 5.75 -16.77
C ASN A 34 5.00 4.26 -16.55
N ASP A 35 5.00 3.46 -17.61
CA ASP A 35 4.79 2.01 -17.51
C ASP A 35 5.86 1.33 -16.65
N SER A 36 7.11 1.78 -16.75
CA SER A 36 8.24 1.27 -15.96
C SER A 36 8.13 1.68 -14.48
N LEU A 37 7.75 2.92 -14.20
CA LEU A 37 7.54 3.43 -12.84
C LEU A 37 6.35 2.72 -12.17
N LYS A 38 5.26 2.51 -12.91
CA LYS A 38 4.08 1.79 -12.43
C LYS A 38 4.44 0.36 -12.00
N LYS A 39 5.25 -0.34 -12.80
CA LYS A 39 5.78 -1.68 -12.44
C LYS A 39 6.64 -1.64 -11.18
N LYS A 40 7.51 -0.63 -11.01
CA LYS A 40 8.32 -0.48 -9.79
C LYS A 40 7.44 -0.24 -8.55
N ILE A 41 6.41 0.59 -8.66
CA ILE A 41 5.45 0.83 -7.58
C ILE A 41 4.72 -0.45 -7.21
N GLU A 42 4.24 -1.20 -8.20
CA GLU A 42 3.55 -2.48 -7.98
C GLU A 42 4.44 -3.51 -7.29
N TYR A 43 5.69 -3.64 -7.75
CA TYR A 43 6.70 -4.50 -7.13
C TYR A 43 7.00 -4.10 -5.68
N ASN A 44 7.24 -2.80 -5.42
CA ASN A 44 7.51 -2.30 -4.07
C ASN A 44 6.31 -2.45 -3.14
N LYS A 45 5.09 -2.26 -3.65
CA LYS A 45 3.86 -2.46 -2.88
C LYS A 45 3.73 -3.93 -2.46
N SER A 46 4.05 -4.88 -3.35
CA SER A 46 4.01 -6.31 -3.03
C SER A 46 4.97 -6.72 -1.91
N TYR A 47 6.10 -6.03 -1.73
CA TYR A 47 7.10 -6.38 -0.71
C TYR A 47 6.66 -5.96 0.70
N TRP A 48 6.10 -4.75 0.82
CA TRP A 48 5.65 -4.22 2.11
C TRP A 48 4.20 -4.57 2.44
N PHE A 49 3.36 -4.73 1.42
CA PHE A 49 1.93 -4.99 1.51
C PHE A 49 1.57 -6.10 0.52
N PRO A 50 1.94 -7.37 0.82
CA PRO A 50 1.58 -8.49 -0.05
C PRO A 50 0.08 -8.44 -0.31
N ASN A 51 -0.31 -8.66 -1.58
CA ASN A 51 -1.71 -8.62 -2.00
C ASN A 51 -2.56 -9.47 -1.03
N LYS A 52 -3.63 -8.87 -0.49
CA LYS A 52 -4.52 -9.47 0.53
C LYS A 52 -4.98 -10.92 0.21
N THR A 53 -4.92 -11.31 -1.06
CA THR A 53 -5.30 -12.63 -1.56
C THR A 53 -4.30 -13.75 -1.23
N ALA A 54 -3.03 -13.45 -0.97
CA ALA A 54 -2.00 -14.46 -0.64
C ALA A 54 -1.94 -14.80 0.86
N SER A 55 -2.32 -13.86 1.75
CA SER A 55 -2.23 -14.05 3.21
C SER A 55 -3.47 -14.71 3.83
N GLN A 56 -4.42 -15.17 3.02
CA GLN A 56 -5.61 -15.90 3.47
C GLN A 56 -5.42 -17.41 3.28
N LYS A 57 -4.56 -18.00 4.11
CA LYS A 57 -4.67 -19.42 4.45
C LYS A 57 -4.87 -19.55 5.96
N ASN A 58 -6.16 -19.57 6.32
CA ASN A 58 -6.74 -20.39 7.38
C ASN A 58 -6.73 -19.93 8.86
N ALA A 59 -6.28 -18.72 9.20
CA ALA A 59 -6.53 -18.17 10.54
C ALA A 59 -6.99 -16.71 10.46
N ASN A 60 -8.12 -16.38 11.09
CA ASN A 60 -8.50 -14.98 11.29
C ASN A 60 -7.60 -14.39 12.39
N VAL A 61 -6.47 -13.81 11.97
CA VAL A 61 -5.46 -13.20 12.85
C VAL A 61 -6.07 -12.09 13.68
N GLU A 62 -6.96 -11.29 13.10
CA GLU A 62 -7.65 -10.20 13.80
C GLU A 62 -8.51 -10.74 14.94
N ASP A 63 -9.40 -11.71 14.66
CA ASP A 63 -10.23 -12.34 15.70
C ASP A 63 -9.37 -13.01 16.78
N SER A 64 -8.22 -13.57 16.40
CA SER A 64 -7.29 -14.21 17.31
C SER A 64 -6.64 -13.20 18.26
N LEU A 65 -6.31 -12.00 17.77
CA LEU A 65 -5.79 -10.91 18.60
C LEU A 65 -6.89 -10.36 19.52
N ARG A 66 -8.10 -10.12 18.99
CA ARG A 66 -9.25 -9.60 19.78
C ARG A 66 -9.59 -10.46 20.99
N LYS A 67 -9.43 -11.78 20.88
CA LYS A 67 -9.66 -12.74 21.97
C LYS A 67 -8.56 -12.73 23.04
N LYS A 68 -7.43 -12.11 22.77
CA LYS A 68 -6.22 -12.11 23.60
C LYS A 68 -6.00 -10.76 24.28
N VAL A 69 -7.03 -10.26 24.96
CA VAL A 69 -7.02 -8.98 25.68
C VAL A 69 -5.88 -8.94 26.72
N GLU A 70 -5.47 -10.09 27.24
CA GLU A 70 -4.33 -10.23 28.16
C GLU A 70 -2.98 -9.80 27.56
N LEU A 71 -2.89 -9.65 26.23
CA LEU A 71 -1.69 -9.18 25.54
C LEU A 71 -1.58 -7.66 25.47
N ILE A 72 -2.60 -6.92 25.89
CA ILE A 72 -2.55 -5.46 25.96
C ILE A 72 -1.58 -5.06 27.08
N PRO A 73 -0.54 -4.26 26.79
CA PRO A 73 0.48 -3.90 27.79
C PRO A 73 0.00 -2.87 28.82
N LEU A 74 -1.15 -2.24 28.56
CA LEU A 74 -1.74 -1.22 29.42
C LEU A 74 -2.82 -1.82 30.33
N LYS A 75 -2.80 -1.46 31.62
CA LYS A 75 -3.85 -1.88 32.57
C LYS A 75 -5.07 -0.96 32.49
N PRO A 76 -6.29 -1.49 32.62
CA PRO A 76 -7.48 -0.66 32.73
C PRO A 76 -7.49 0.14 34.04
N THR A 77 -8.19 1.27 34.00
CA THR A 77 -8.38 2.25 35.05
C THR A 77 -9.86 2.46 35.31
N LEU A 78 -10.21 2.97 36.51
CA LEU A 78 -11.60 3.35 36.86
C LEU A 78 -12.67 2.25 36.66
N GLY A 79 -12.25 0.98 36.72
CA GLY A 79 -13.15 -0.16 36.47
C GLY A 79 -13.51 -0.39 34.99
N GLY A 80 -12.83 0.29 34.07
CA GLY A 80 -12.91 0.04 32.63
C GLY A 80 -12.42 -1.35 32.25
N LYS A 81 -12.72 -1.77 31.03
CA LYS A 81 -12.26 -3.04 30.48
C LYS A 81 -11.48 -2.78 29.21
N MET A 82 -10.22 -3.20 29.18
CA MET A 82 -9.39 -3.12 27.99
C MET A 82 -10.00 -3.92 26.84
N GLU A 83 -10.03 -3.30 25.67
CA GLU A 83 -10.44 -3.93 24.42
C GLU A 83 -9.62 -3.39 23.25
N PHE A 84 -9.42 -4.24 22.25
CA PHE A 84 -8.80 -3.82 20.98
C PHE A 84 -9.82 -3.10 20.11
N GLY A 85 -9.45 -1.95 19.53
CA GLY A 85 -10.29 -1.21 18.60
C GLY A 85 -9.99 -1.55 17.14
N LYS A 86 -9.46 -0.58 16.39
CA LYS A 86 -8.96 -0.73 15.03
C LYS A 86 -7.71 -1.62 14.98
N ILE A 87 -7.75 -2.61 14.11
CA ILE A 87 -6.64 -3.53 13.86
C ILE A 87 -6.26 -3.43 12.38
N GLU A 88 -4.98 -3.22 12.09
CA GLU A 88 -4.45 -3.16 10.73
C GLU A 88 -3.31 -4.16 10.53
N MET A 89 -3.44 -4.98 9.50
CA MET A 89 -2.38 -5.88 9.05
C MET A 89 -1.38 -5.09 8.23
N ILE A 90 -0.13 -5.03 8.68
CA ILE A 90 0.94 -4.37 7.93
C ILE A 90 1.39 -5.30 6.80
N ASN A 91 1.71 -6.55 7.15
CA ASN A 91 2.05 -7.62 6.21
C ASN A 91 1.81 -9.00 6.84
N GLU A 92 2.42 -10.05 6.27
CA GLU A 92 2.29 -11.45 6.71
C GLU A 92 2.83 -11.77 8.11
N ASN A 93 3.54 -10.84 8.74
CA ASN A 93 4.18 -11.06 10.04
C ASN A 93 3.89 -9.97 11.06
N TRP A 94 3.29 -8.85 10.69
CA TRP A 94 3.13 -7.69 11.58
C TRP A 94 1.71 -7.14 11.55
N ILE A 95 1.22 -6.78 12.74
CA ILE A 95 -0.09 -6.21 12.96
C ILE A 95 0.05 -5.02 13.92
N ILE A 96 -0.67 -3.94 13.64
CA ILE A 96 -0.81 -2.80 14.54
C ILE A 96 -2.26 -2.74 15.03
N ALA A 97 -2.45 -2.44 16.31
CA ALA A 97 -3.78 -2.28 16.88
C ALA A 97 -3.77 -1.22 17.97
N ASP A 98 -4.85 -0.45 17.99
CA ASP A 98 -5.19 0.37 19.14
C ASP A 98 -5.91 -0.47 20.20
N TYR A 99 -5.93 0.03 21.42
CA TYR A 99 -6.72 -0.51 22.51
C TYR A 99 -7.10 0.60 23.48
N SER A 100 -8.22 0.43 24.15
CA SER A 100 -8.69 1.36 25.17
C SER A 100 -9.57 0.66 26.20
N ASP A 101 -9.71 1.27 27.38
CA ASP A 101 -10.74 0.94 28.36
C ASP A 101 -11.82 2.03 28.49
N GLY A 102 -11.80 3.02 27.59
CA GLY A 102 -12.64 4.23 27.61
C GLY A 102 -12.04 5.43 28.36
N HIS A 103 -10.94 5.27 29.09
CA HIS A 103 -10.27 6.33 29.85
C HIS A 103 -8.80 6.50 29.44
N VAL A 104 -8.12 5.38 29.25
CA VAL A 104 -6.77 5.32 28.72
C VAL A 104 -6.79 4.54 27.41
N GLU A 105 -5.94 4.96 26.48
CA GLU A 105 -5.80 4.34 25.17
C GLU A 105 -4.33 4.16 24.84
N GLY A 106 -4.01 3.23 23.95
CA GLY A 106 -2.66 3.04 23.46
C GLY A 106 -2.66 2.37 22.11
N THR A 107 -1.49 2.29 21.51
CA THR A 107 -1.31 1.59 20.24
C THR A 107 -0.05 0.75 20.32
N SER A 108 -0.14 -0.51 19.90
CA SER A 108 1.02 -1.38 19.85
C SER A 108 1.16 -2.05 18.49
N ILE A 109 2.38 -2.49 18.22
CA ILE A 109 2.72 -3.35 17.10
C ILE A 109 3.12 -4.72 17.62
N TRP A 110 2.54 -5.76 17.03
CA TRP A 110 2.87 -7.16 17.31
C TRP A 110 3.43 -7.82 16.08
N LYS A 111 4.40 -8.70 16.30
CA LYS A 111 4.77 -9.73 15.33
C LYS A 111 3.83 -10.93 15.54
N TYR A 112 3.31 -11.50 14.46
CA TYR A 112 2.48 -12.69 14.53
C TYR A 112 3.00 -13.83 13.65
N LYS A 113 2.63 -15.06 14.01
CA LYS A 113 2.89 -16.27 13.24
C LYS A 113 1.68 -17.20 13.31
N VAL A 114 1.25 -17.70 12.16
CA VAL A 114 0.27 -18.80 12.09
C VAL A 114 1.04 -20.12 12.16
N THR A 115 0.72 -20.94 13.17
CA THR A 115 1.30 -22.28 13.36
C THR A 115 0.69 -23.29 12.40
N GLU A 116 1.32 -24.47 12.26
CA GLU A 116 0.83 -25.57 11.42
C GLU A 116 -0.60 -26.02 11.79
N ASN A 117 -0.99 -25.86 13.07
CA ASN A 117 -2.32 -26.19 13.59
C ASN A 117 -3.35 -25.05 13.44
N GLY A 118 -3.01 -23.97 12.74
CA GLY A 118 -3.89 -22.80 12.55
C GLY A 118 -4.01 -21.89 13.78
N LYS A 119 -3.25 -22.13 14.86
CA LYS A 119 -3.17 -21.20 16.01
C LYS A 119 -2.31 -20.00 15.64
N VAL A 120 -2.68 -18.83 16.13
CA VAL A 120 -1.91 -17.59 15.94
C VAL A 120 -1.17 -17.24 17.22
N GLU A 121 0.14 -17.10 17.10
CA GLU A 121 1.05 -16.64 18.15
C GLU A 121 1.37 -15.17 17.91
N PHE A 122 1.43 -14.39 19.00
CA PHE A 122 1.73 -12.96 18.96
C PHE A 122 2.91 -12.66 19.89
N LEU A 123 3.77 -11.76 19.45
CA LEU A 123 4.86 -11.19 20.21
C LEU A 123 4.70 -9.68 20.19
N LEU A 124 4.57 -9.05 21.35
CA LEU A 124 4.58 -7.60 21.46
C LEU A 124 5.99 -7.07 21.12
N ILE A 125 6.03 -6.06 20.25
CA ILE A 125 7.30 -5.53 19.73
C ILE A 125 7.53 -4.14 20.31
N ASN A 126 6.50 -3.31 20.25
CA ASN A 126 6.52 -2.01 20.89
C ASN A 126 5.09 -1.52 21.16
N SER A 127 5.00 -0.57 22.09
CA SER A 127 3.79 0.06 22.57
C SER A 127 4.02 1.56 22.71
N VAL A 128 3.03 2.35 22.32
CA VAL A 128 2.94 3.78 22.61
C VAL A 128 1.77 3.95 23.56
N GLU A 129 2.10 4.32 24.80
CA GLU A 129 1.18 4.53 25.91
C GLU A 129 1.22 6.01 26.34
N PRO A 130 0.11 6.52 26.93
CA PRO A 130 -0.05 7.90 27.35
C PRO A 130 0.80 8.28 28.57
#